data_AF-A0A2T6DJ23-F1
#
_entry.id   AF-A0A2T6DJ23-F1
#
_cell.length_a   1.000
_cell.length_b   1.000
_cell.length_c   1.000
_cell.angle_alpha   90.00
_cell.angle_beta   90.00
_cell.angle_gamma   90.00
#
_symmetry.space_group_name_H-M   'P 1'
#
loop_
_entity.id
_entity.type
_entity.pdbx_description
1 polymer ?
#
loop_
_entity_poly.entity_id
_entity_poly.type
_entity_poly.pdbx_seq_one_letter_code
_entity_poly.pdbx_strand_id
1 'polypeptide(L)'
;MTDTPPIASETTPEPAPETAVAQAVTDTPPAEVIHQEPSELAKFYRLKKGEDGGVFGPITGATLLAWANEAQVAPIDLVDEQDDNWTPACQYDFLKMEWHVRLQDGQMYGPTTVGTLREFLRERIVVEDAMVTHDHKKTRMPLVALLAMNDFEPKKYIAVDVAGQRHLAVLVTALDESHGGNLPRGAQIDLNEGSVGIASARELRIRNLEEELRASRREYDELLQRFRQLSQQKVGGS
;
A
#
# COMPACT_ATOMS: atom_id res chain seq x y z
N MET A 1 -61.47 43.74 4.90
CA MET A 1 -62.75 43.01 4.93
C MET A 1 -62.66 41.91 3.90
N THR A 2 -62.90 40.70 4.38
CA THR A 2 -62.91 39.37 3.73
C THR A 2 -63.63 39.34 2.39
N ASP A 3 -63.19 38.51 1.44
CA ASP A 3 -63.99 37.35 1.04
C ASP A 3 -63.28 36.39 0.05
N THR A 4 -63.56 35.11 0.26
CA THR A 4 -63.24 33.89 -0.51
C THR A 4 -64.31 32.89 -0.03
N PRO A 5 -64.81 31.86 -0.79
CA PRO A 5 -64.74 31.45 -2.20
C PRO A 5 -66.18 31.25 -2.79
N PRO A 6 -66.50 30.32 -3.75
CA PRO A 6 -66.56 28.88 -3.47
C PRO A 6 -66.08 27.94 -4.62
N ILE A 7 -66.01 26.66 -4.23
CA ILE A 7 -65.62 25.43 -4.94
C ILE A 7 -66.81 24.83 -5.70
N ALA A 8 -66.59 24.13 -6.81
CA ALA A 8 -67.43 22.99 -7.23
C ALA A 8 -66.62 21.95 -8.01
N SER A 9 -66.82 20.68 -7.62
CA SER A 9 -66.23 19.43 -8.11
C SER A 9 -67.11 18.76 -9.19
N GLU A 10 -66.68 17.56 -9.63
CA GLU A 10 -67.43 16.53 -10.40
C GLU A 10 -67.45 16.68 -11.94
N THR A 11 -67.31 15.66 -12.79
CA THR A 11 -67.43 14.19 -12.65
C THR A 11 -66.88 13.47 -13.90
N THR A 12 -66.31 12.26 -13.72
CA THR A 12 -65.88 11.27 -14.74
C THR A 12 -67.10 10.54 -15.34
N PRO A 13 -67.08 10.03 -16.59
CA PRO A 13 -66.81 8.59 -16.80
C PRO A 13 -66.09 8.19 -18.12
N GLU A 14 -65.35 7.09 -18.01
CA GLU A 14 -64.75 6.17 -19.01
C GLU A 14 -65.86 5.31 -19.72
N PRO A 15 -65.74 4.75 -20.97
CA PRO A 15 -65.00 3.49 -21.28
C PRO A 15 -64.35 3.26 -22.67
N ALA A 16 -63.43 2.28 -22.65
CA ALA A 16 -62.57 1.69 -23.70
C ALA A 16 -63.33 1.00 -24.87
N PRO A 17 -62.66 0.36 -25.88
CA PRO A 17 -62.02 -0.96 -25.69
C PRO A 17 -60.78 -1.30 -26.58
N GLU A 18 -60.01 -2.32 -26.15
CA GLU A 18 -59.40 -3.46 -26.93
C GLU A 18 -58.53 -3.18 -28.19
N THR A 19 -57.40 -3.82 -28.52
CA THR A 19 -56.82 -5.15 -28.23
C THR A 19 -55.41 -5.25 -28.89
N ALA A 20 -54.48 -6.00 -28.24
CA ALA A 20 -53.24 -6.65 -28.75
C ALA A 20 -52.14 -5.75 -29.39
N VAL A 21 -50.82 -5.98 -29.20
CA VAL A 21 -50.05 -7.20 -29.47
C VAL A 21 -48.75 -7.21 -28.65
N ALA A 22 -48.36 -8.37 -28.15
CA ALA A 22 -47.08 -8.64 -27.51
C ALA A 22 -45.91 -8.64 -28.52
N GLN A 23 -44.78 -8.01 -28.17
CA GLN A 23 -43.45 -8.39 -28.66
C GLN A 23 -42.41 -8.22 -27.55
N ALA A 24 -41.83 -9.35 -27.14
CA ALA A 24 -40.62 -9.42 -26.33
C ALA A 24 -39.46 -9.80 -27.25
N VAL A 25 -38.41 -8.97 -27.34
CA VAL A 25 -37.10 -9.39 -27.85
C VAL A 25 -35.98 -8.46 -27.37
N THR A 26 -35.03 -9.05 -26.63
CA THR A 26 -33.55 -8.81 -26.60
C THR A 26 -33.04 -7.40 -26.32
N ASP A 27 -32.45 -7.13 -25.14
CA ASP A 27 -31.08 -7.47 -24.73
C ASP A 27 -30.00 -6.63 -25.43
N THR A 28 -29.54 -5.57 -24.75
CA THR A 28 -28.17 -5.02 -24.72
C THR A 28 -28.15 -3.87 -23.70
N PRO A 29 -27.55 -3.99 -22.50
CA PRO A 29 -27.22 -2.83 -21.69
C PRO A 29 -26.14 -2.00 -22.42
N PRO A 30 -26.23 -0.66 -22.43
CA PRO A 30 -25.26 0.18 -23.10
C PRO A 30 -23.87 -0.08 -22.50
N ALA A 31 -22.90 -0.33 -23.37
CA ALA A 31 -21.51 -0.47 -22.99
C ALA A 31 -21.12 0.68 -22.06
N GLU A 32 -20.86 0.35 -20.81
CA GLU A 32 -20.34 1.25 -19.80
C GLU A 32 -19.00 1.75 -20.32
N VAL A 33 -18.99 2.99 -20.81
CA VAL A 33 -17.76 3.70 -21.18
C VAL A 33 -16.95 3.79 -19.89
N ILE A 34 -15.98 2.89 -19.75
CA ILE A 34 -14.98 2.98 -18.68
C ILE A 34 -14.18 4.25 -18.98
N HIS A 35 -14.64 5.38 -18.42
CA HIS A 35 -13.82 6.56 -18.27
C HIS A 35 -12.67 6.16 -17.33
N GLN A 36 -11.54 5.76 -17.91
CA GLN A 36 -10.30 5.58 -17.16
C GLN A 36 -9.81 6.99 -16.80
N GLU A 37 -10.26 7.50 -15.65
CA GLU A 37 -9.63 8.64 -14.99
C GLU A 37 -8.11 8.39 -14.97
N PRO A 38 -7.28 9.34 -15.43
CA PRO A 38 -5.84 9.17 -15.40
C PRO A 38 -5.40 8.94 -13.96
N SER A 39 -4.67 7.85 -13.73
CA SER A 39 -4.06 7.53 -12.43
C SER A 39 -3.43 8.79 -11.83
N GLU A 40 -3.72 9.10 -10.55
CA GLU A 40 -3.13 10.25 -9.83
C GLU A 40 -1.62 10.34 -10.02
N LEU A 41 -0.94 9.20 -10.15
CA LEU A 41 0.51 9.14 -10.36
C LEU A 41 0.98 9.66 -11.73
N ALA A 42 0.11 9.69 -12.73
CA ALA A 42 0.40 10.18 -14.08
C ALA A 42 0.07 11.67 -14.28
N LYS A 43 -0.71 12.26 -13.37
CA LYS A 43 -1.05 13.69 -13.38
C LYS A 43 0.17 14.55 -13.01
N PHE A 44 0.13 15.82 -13.39
CA PHE A 44 1.15 16.81 -13.02
C PHE A 44 0.68 17.64 -11.83
N TYR A 45 1.61 17.94 -10.93
CA TYR A 45 1.40 18.75 -9.74
C TYR A 45 2.51 19.79 -9.59
N ARG A 46 2.22 20.82 -8.81
CA ARG A 46 3.20 21.76 -8.25
C ARG A 46 3.29 21.54 -6.74
N LEU A 47 4.49 21.67 -6.19
CA LEU A 47 4.75 21.58 -4.75
C LEU A 47 5.24 22.94 -4.26
N LYS A 48 4.63 23.45 -3.19
CA LYS A 48 5.06 24.65 -2.49
C LYS A 48 5.50 24.30 -1.07
N LYS A 49 6.73 24.65 -0.72
CA LYS A 49 7.31 24.37 0.59
C LYS A 49 6.65 25.23 1.68
N GLY A 50 6.30 24.60 2.80
CA GLY A 50 5.64 25.28 3.91
C GLY A 50 6.55 26.25 4.68
N GLU A 51 7.87 26.01 4.65
CA GLU A 51 8.85 26.78 5.42
C GLU A 51 9.24 28.11 4.75
N ASP A 52 9.55 28.09 3.46
CA ASP A 52 10.08 29.23 2.71
C ASP A 52 9.17 29.68 1.55
N GLY A 53 8.11 28.92 1.26
CA GLY A 53 7.19 29.20 0.15
C GLY A 53 7.75 28.88 -1.24
N GLY A 54 8.90 28.23 -1.35
CA GLY A 54 9.51 27.85 -2.62
C GLY A 54 8.61 26.91 -3.43
N VAL A 55 8.46 27.17 -4.73
CA VAL A 55 7.56 26.39 -5.62
C VAL A 55 8.37 25.55 -6.60
N PHE A 56 8.03 24.27 -6.70
CA PHE A 56 8.64 23.26 -7.55
C PHE A 56 7.60 22.66 -8.50
N GLY A 57 8.02 22.31 -9.71
CA GLY A 57 7.18 21.66 -10.71
C GLY A 57 7.04 22.45 -12.01
N PRO A 58 6.22 21.95 -12.96
CA PRO A 58 5.34 20.77 -12.81
C PRO A 58 6.11 19.44 -12.71
N ILE A 59 5.66 18.55 -11.83
CA ILE A 59 6.19 17.19 -11.63
C ILE A 59 5.06 16.17 -11.64
N THR A 60 5.35 14.91 -11.97
CA THR A 60 4.32 13.86 -11.93
C THR A 60 3.98 13.45 -10.49
N GLY A 61 2.78 12.91 -10.28
CA GLY A 61 2.40 12.32 -8.99
C GLY A 61 3.35 11.20 -8.55
N ALA A 62 3.88 10.41 -9.48
CA ALA A 62 4.91 9.41 -9.19
C ALA A 62 6.20 10.04 -8.61
N THR A 63 6.68 11.15 -9.18
CA THR A 63 7.84 11.88 -8.67
C THR A 63 7.54 12.49 -7.31
N LEU A 64 6.35 13.07 -7.13
CA LEU A 64 5.96 13.65 -5.85
C LEU A 64 5.86 12.60 -4.74
N LEU A 65 5.33 11.42 -5.03
CA LEU A 65 5.32 10.28 -4.11
C LEU A 65 6.76 9.81 -3.78
N ALA A 66 7.67 9.80 -4.75
CA ALA A 66 9.07 9.47 -4.49
C ALA A 66 9.69 10.49 -3.52
N TRP A 67 9.52 11.79 -3.76
CA TRP A 67 9.98 12.86 -2.86
C TRP A 67 9.38 12.75 -1.46
N ALA A 68 8.10 12.39 -1.36
CA ALA A 68 7.43 12.17 -0.08
C ALA A 68 7.97 10.92 0.65
N ASN A 69 8.50 9.92 -0.06
CA ASN A 69 9.17 8.77 0.56
C ASN A 69 10.64 9.05 0.90
N GLU A 70 11.27 10.03 0.26
CA GLU A 70 12.64 10.47 0.51
C GLU A 70 12.73 11.60 1.55
N ALA A 71 11.67 11.81 2.35
CA ALA A 71 11.56 12.88 3.35
C ALA A 71 11.74 14.31 2.81
N GLN A 72 11.55 14.54 1.50
CA GLN A 72 11.67 15.88 0.90
C GLN A 72 10.35 16.67 0.90
N VAL A 73 9.22 15.98 1.12
CA VAL A 73 7.89 16.59 1.25
C VAL A 73 7.43 16.46 2.70
N ALA A 74 7.21 17.60 3.34
CA ALA A 74 6.68 17.70 4.69
C ALA A 74 5.13 17.70 4.66
N PRO A 75 4.47 17.29 5.75
CA PRO A 75 3.00 17.29 5.83
C PRO A 75 2.38 18.69 5.64
N ILE A 76 3.13 19.73 6.01
CA ILE A 76 2.73 21.15 5.89
C ILE A 76 2.97 21.74 4.50
N ASP A 77 3.71 21.04 3.62
CA ASP A 77 3.90 21.50 2.25
C ASP A 77 2.57 21.46 1.51
N LEU A 78 2.41 22.32 0.50
CA LEU A 78 1.19 22.46 -0.26
C LEU A 78 1.37 21.90 -1.67
N VAL A 79 0.37 21.20 -2.17
CA VAL A 79 0.33 20.59 -3.49
C VAL A 79 -0.82 21.22 -4.27
N ASP A 80 -0.62 21.46 -5.56
CA ASP A 80 -1.63 21.97 -6.48
C ASP A 80 -1.62 21.14 -7.78
N GLU A 81 -2.80 20.78 -8.26
CA GLU A 81 -2.99 19.93 -9.46
C GLU A 81 -2.91 20.75 -10.75
N GLN A 82 -3.34 22.03 -10.75
CA GLN A 82 -3.13 23.02 -11.83
C GLN A 82 -3.90 24.35 -11.65
N ASP A 83 -4.66 24.53 -10.56
CA ASP A 83 -5.69 25.58 -10.46
C ASP A 83 -5.42 26.57 -9.32
N ASP A 84 -4.15 26.71 -8.90
CA ASP A 84 -3.74 27.50 -7.73
C ASP A 84 -4.51 27.12 -6.44
N ASN A 85 -5.03 25.89 -6.39
CA ASN A 85 -5.78 25.35 -5.26
C ASN A 85 -4.83 24.56 -4.34
N TRP A 86 -4.00 25.32 -3.64
CA TRP A 86 -2.96 24.80 -2.75
C TRP A 86 -3.55 24.04 -1.57
N THR A 87 -3.31 22.73 -1.55
CA THR A 87 -3.85 21.81 -0.55
C THR A 87 -2.69 21.12 0.19
N PRO A 88 -2.73 20.94 1.53
CA PRO A 88 -1.66 20.24 2.24
C PRO A 88 -1.36 18.86 1.67
N ALA A 89 -0.08 18.51 1.56
CA ALA A 89 0.37 17.25 0.97
C ALA A 89 -0.26 16.02 1.64
N CYS A 90 -0.48 16.08 2.96
CA CYS A 90 -1.10 14.98 3.70
C CYS A 90 -2.58 14.71 3.34
N GLN A 91 -3.23 15.61 2.59
CA GLN A 91 -4.61 15.40 2.12
C GLN A 91 -4.69 14.60 0.81
N TYR A 92 -3.55 14.34 0.16
CA TYR A 92 -3.51 13.52 -1.05
C TYR A 92 -3.26 12.06 -0.69
N ASP A 93 -4.29 11.22 -0.83
CA ASP A 93 -4.25 9.79 -0.49
C ASP A 93 -3.10 9.05 -1.18
N PHE A 94 -2.78 9.40 -2.43
CA PHE A 94 -1.72 8.73 -3.18
C PHE A 94 -0.32 8.94 -2.58
N LEU A 95 -0.13 9.99 -1.77
CA LEU A 95 1.11 10.25 -1.05
C LEU A 95 1.29 9.35 0.18
N LYS A 96 0.24 8.65 0.63
CA LYS A 96 0.31 7.67 1.73
C LYS A 96 0.92 8.23 3.01
N MET A 97 0.62 9.50 3.29
CA MET A 97 1.03 10.17 4.52
C MET A 97 0.09 9.80 5.66
N GLU A 98 0.32 8.64 6.29
CA GLU A 98 -0.62 8.01 7.22
C GLU A 98 -0.06 7.87 8.64
N TRP A 99 1.19 8.25 8.90
CA TRP A 99 1.88 7.88 10.14
C TRP A 99 2.40 9.07 10.93
N HIS A 100 2.19 9.06 12.23
CA HIS A 100 2.79 10.00 13.18
C HIS A 100 3.88 9.32 13.99
N VAL A 101 4.94 10.07 14.29
CA VAL A 101 6.06 9.63 15.14
C VAL A 101 6.46 10.75 16.10
N ARG A 102 7.00 10.37 17.26
CA ARG A 102 7.63 11.32 18.18
C ARG A 102 9.12 11.43 17.85
N LEU A 103 9.60 12.64 17.62
CA LEU A 103 11.01 12.96 17.40
C LEU A 103 11.78 12.93 18.73
N GLN A 104 13.11 12.93 18.67
CA GLN A 104 13.96 12.90 19.88
C GLN A 104 13.81 14.15 20.76
N ASP A 105 13.45 15.30 20.19
CA ASP A 105 13.17 16.53 20.94
C ASP A 105 11.78 16.52 21.62
N GLY A 106 11.03 15.43 21.46
CA GLY A 106 9.69 15.24 22.01
C GLY A 106 8.55 15.75 21.14
N GLN A 107 8.84 16.45 20.03
CA GLN A 107 7.81 16.94 19.11
C GLN A 107 7.14 15.79 18.37
N MET A 108 5.85 15.96 18.06
CA MET A 108 5.12 15.04 17.19
C MET A 108 5.29 15.49 15.75
N TYR A 109 5.66 14.56 14.88
CA TYR A 109 5.78 14.78 13.44
C TYR A 109 4.83 13.86 12.69
N GLY A 110 4.14 14.40 11.70
CA GLY A 110 3.22 13.67 10.83
C GLY A 110 1.92 14.42 10.53
N PRO A 111 0.99 13.80 9.79
CA PRO A 111 1.12 12.44 9.26
C PRO A 111 2.11 12.39 8.08
N THR A 112 2.92 11.33 7.98
CA THR A 112 3.98 11.16 6.98
C THR A 112 4.03 9.75 6.42
N THR A 113 4.91 9.52 5.44
CA THR A 113 5.05 8.23 4.75
C THR A 113 5.94 7.27 5.52
N VAL A 114 5.83 5.97 5.25
CA VAL A 114 6.76 4.97 5.77
C VAL A 114 8.18 5.20 5.24
N GLY A 115 8.33 5.73 4.02
CA GLY A 115 9.61 6.15 3.46
C GLY A 115 10.29 7.23 4.31
N THR A 116 9.58 8.29 4.66
CA THR A 116 10.12 9.36 5.52
C THR A 116 10.57 8.83 6.86
N LEU A 117 9.80 7.92 7.47
CA LEU A 117 10.18 7.31 8.73
C LEU A 117 11.46 6.47 8.62
N ARG A 118 11.68 5.81 7.49
CA ARG A 118 12.94 5.11 7.19
C ARG A 118 14.12 6.08 7.13
N GLU A 119 13.95 7.20 6.44
CA GLU A 119 14.97 8.24 6.36
C GLU A 119 15.25 8.86 7.73
N PHE A 120 14.22 9.14 8.52
CA PHE A 120 14.39 9.67 9.87
C PHE A 120 15.15 8.71 10.78
N LEU A 121 14.93 7.39 10.63
CA LEU A 121 15.70 6.40 11.36
C LEU A 121 17.16 6.35 10.90
N ARG A 122 17.39 6.40 9.59
CA ARG A 122 18.73 6.42 8.96
C ARG A 122 19.56 7.63 9.43
N GLU A 123 18.93 8.80 9.48
CA GLU A 123 19.54 10.06 9.94
C GLU A 123 19.52 10.25 11.46
N ARG A 124 19.01 9.25 12.22
CA ARG A 124 18.88 9.29 13.68
C ARG A 124 18.09 10.48 14.22
N ILE A 125 17.11 10.96 13.45
CA ILE A 125 16.11 11.95 13.88
C ILE A 125 15.09 11.29 14.82
N VAL A 126 14.80 10.00 14.59
CA VAL A 126 14.02 9.12 15.47
C VAL A 126 14.88 7.93 15.90
N VAL A 127 14.43 7.23 16.94
CA VAL A 127 15.11 6.07 17.53
C VAL A 127 14.43 4.75 17.13
N GLU A 128 15.15 3.63 17.19
CA GLU A 128 14.64 2.30 16.78
C GLU A 128 13.46 1.81 17.62
N ASP A 129 13.42 2.17 18.91
CA ASP A 129 12.34 1.85 19.83
C ASP A 129 11.16 2.83 19.73
N ALA A 130 11.20 3.79 18.80
CA ALA A 130 10.11 4.73 18.59
C ALA A 130 8.80 4.01 18.25
N MET A 131 7.72 4.50 18.82
CA MET A 131 6.36 4.08 18.49
C MET A 131 5.77 5.02 17.44
N VAL A 132 5.15 4.44 16.43
CA VAL A 132 4.40 5.17 15.40
C VAL A 132 2.91 4.96 15.59
N THR A 133 2.12 5.96 15.20
CA THR A 133 0.66 5.94 15.30
C THR A 133 0.05 6.19 13.94
N HIS A 134 -0.82 5.30 13.48
CA HIS A 134 -1.56 5.51 12.24
C HIS A 134 -2.60 6.62 12.44
N ASP A 135 -2.69 7.56 11.50
CA ASP A 135 -3.50 8.77 11.62
C ASP A 135 -4.99 8.46 11.78
N HIS A 136 -5.63 7.75 10.85
CA HIS A 136 -7.06 7.47 10.97
C HIS A 136 -7.40 6.31 11.93
N LYS A 137 -6.63 5.22 11.88
CA LYS A 137 -6.91 4.01 12.68
C LYS A 137 -6.58 4.17 14.16
N LYS A 138 -5.73 5.16 14.49
CA LYS A 138 -5.19 5.40 15.84
C LYS A 138 -4.49 4.17 16.45
N THR A 139 -4.16 3.17 15.63
CA THR A 139 -3.37 2.02 16.02
C THR A 139 -1.91 2.43 16.19
N ARG A 140 -1.22 1.80 17.15
CA ARG A 140 0.17 2.08 17.47
C ARG A 140 1.01 0.83 17.29
N MET A 141 2.24 0.98 16.80
CA MET A 141 3.20 -0.11 16.66
C MET A 141 4.64 0.39 16.72
N PRO A 142 5.62 -0.51 16.97
CA PRO A 142 7.03 -0.18 16.86
C PRO A 142 7.39 0.25 15.44
N LEU A 143 8.24 1.28 15.30
CA LEU A 143 8.71 1.78 14.00
C LEU A 143 9.37 0.67 13.18
N VAL A 144 10.23 -0.13 13.80
CA VAL A 144 10.94 -1.24 13.12
C VAL A 144 9.97 -2.29 12.57
N ALA A 145 8.85 -2.55 13.25
CA ALA A 145 7.84 -3.48 12.76
C ALA A 145 7.12 -2.91 11.52
N LEU A 146 6.79 -1.62 11.53
CA LEU A 146 6.21 -0.95 10.35
C LEU A 146 7.14 -1.01 9.14
N LEU A 147 8.41 -0.71 9.33
CA LEU A 147 9.41 -0.78 8.24
C LEU A 147 9.53 -2.20 7.69
N ALA A 148 9.62 -3.21 8.56
CA ALA A 148 9.73 -4.60 8.15
C ALA A 148 8.52 -5.09 7.32
N MET A 149 7.29 -4.66 7.66
CA MET A 149 6.10 -5.00 6.88
C MET A 149 6.08 -4.37 5.48
N ASN A 150 6.69 -3.20 5.33
CA ASN A 150 6.69 -2.45 4.07
C ASN A 150 7.90 -2.73 3.18
N ASP A 151 9.01 -3.20 3.74
CA ASP A 151 10.23 -3.54 3.00
C ASP A 151 10.25 -4.98 2.48
N PHE A 152 9.34 -5.83 2.96
CA PHE A 152 9.18 -7.17 2.42
C PHE A 152 8.33 -7.16 1.14
N GLU A 153 8.97 -7.35 -0.01
CA GLU A 153 8.26 -7.89 -1.17
C GLU A 153 7.80 -9.32 -0.84
N PRO A 154 6.50 -9.65 -0.91
CA PRO A 154 6.09 -11.05 -0.87
C PRO A 154 6.66 -11.72 -2.13
N LYS A 155 7.78 -12.43 -1.98
CA LYS A 155 8.28 -13.31 -3.03
C LYS A 155 7.15 -14.30 -3.35
N LYS A 156 6.57 -14.17 -4.54
CA LYS A 156 5.63 -15.16 -5.07
C LYS A 156 6.41 -16.45 -5.25
N TYR A 157 6.15 -17.43 -4.39
CA TYR A 157 6.69 -18.77 -4.58
C TYR A 157 5.64 -19.60 -5.31
N ILE A 158 6.11 -20.35 -6.31
CA ILE A 158 5.34 -21.47 -6.84
C ILE A 158 5.56 -22.62 -5.85
N ALA A 159 4.56 -22.88 -5.01
CA ALA A 159 4.54 -24.10 -4.22
C ALA A 159 4.20 -25.25 -5.15
N VAL A 160 5.08 -26.24 -5.27
CA VAL A 160 4.77 -27.46 -6.02
C VAL A 160 4.33 -28.50 -4.99
N ASP A 161 3.12 -29.02 -5.12
CA ASP A 161 2.65 -30.08 -4.25
C ASP A 161 3.35 -31.42 -4.55
N VAL A 162 3.07 -32.42 -3.71
CA VAL A 162 3.65 -33.77 -3.83
C VAL A 162 3.22 -34.50 -5.12
N ALA A 163 2.18 -34.01 -5.81
CA ALA A 163 1.73 -34.50 -7.10
C ALA A 163 2.35 -33.74 -8.30
N GLY A 164 3.24 -32.77 -8.04
CA GLY A 164 3.88 -31.97 -9.08
C GLY A 164 3.04 -30.78 -9.56
N GLN A 165 1.91 -30.49 -8.92
CA GLN A 165 1.01 -29.41 -9.29
C GLN A 165 1.50 -28.07 -8.71
N ARG A 166 1.58 -27.06 -9.59
CA ARG A 166 2.07 -25.72 -9.27
C ARG A 166 0.94 -24.88 -8.69
N HIS A 167 1.07 -24.49 -7.44
CA HIS A 167 0.18 -23.56 -6.74
C HIS A 167 0.88 -22.23 -6.53
N LEU A 168 0.19 -21.12 -6.82
CA LEU A 168 0.70 -19.79 -6.49
C LEU A 168 0.48 -19.55 -5.00
N ALA A 169 1.55 -19.55 -4.21
CA ALA A 169 1.48 -19.26 -2.77
C ALA A 169 1.92 -17.81 -2.50
N VAL A 170 1.01 -17.01 -1.96
CA VAL A 170 1.32 -15.68 -1.42
C VAL A 170 1.52 -15.84 0.07
N LEU A 171 2.78 -15.79 0.52
CA LEU A 171 3.11 -15.92 1.94
C LEU A 171 3.04 -14.54 2.59
N VAL A 172 1.94 -14.26 3.30
CA VAL A 172 1.84 -13.11 4.21
C VAL A 172 2.38 -13.58 5.56
N THR A 173 3.59 -13.18 5.92
CA THR A 173 4.11 -13.41 7.28
C THR A 173 3.44 -12.42 8.22
N ALA A 174 2.27 -12.76 8.74
CA ALA A 174 1.74 -12.10 9.91
C ALA A 174 2.66 -12.43 11.09
N LEU A 175 3.35 -11.42 11.62
CA LEU A 175 3.97 -11.51 12.93
C LEU A 175 2.83 -11.48 13.95
N ASP A 176 2.39 -12.67 14.39
CA ASP A 176 1.52 -12.81 15.55
C ASP A 176 2.39 -13.01 16.79
N GLU A 177 2.50 -11.97 17.62
CA GLU A 177 2.80 -12.12 19.03
C GLU A 177 1.50 -11.90 19.81
N SER A 178 0.92 -13.03 20.23
CA SER A 178 0.19 -13.23 21.47
C SER A 178 -0.40 -11.96 22.10
N HIS A 179 -1.71 -11.71 21.94
CA HIS A 179 -2.63 -11.25 22.99
C HIS A 179 -4.07 -11.42 22.48
N GLY A 180 -4.89 -12.17 23.21
CA GLY A 180 -6.26 -12.51 22.85
C GLY A 180 -7.18 -11.29 22.72
N GLY A 181 -7.97 -11.26 21.64
CA GLY A 181 -8.94 -10.19 21.40
C GLY A 181 -9.71 -10.35 20.09
N ASN A 182 -10.67 -11.29 20.08
CA ASN A 182 -11.86 -11.43 19.23
C ASN A 182 -11.89 -10.69 17.86
N LEU A 183 -11.62 -11.44 16.77
CA LEU A 183 -11.92 -11.07 15.38
C LEU A 183 -13.41 -11.32 15.05
N PRO A 184 -14.06 -10.50 14.19
CA PRO A 184 -15.44 -10.72 13.79
C PRO A 184 -15.59 -11.97 12.91
N ARG A 185 -16.61 -12.78 13.23
CA ARG A 185 -17.03 -13.97 12.48
C ARG A 185 -17.40 -13.60 11.03
N GLY A 186 -16.54 -13.96 10.08
CA GLY A 186 -16.85 -13.80 8.66
C GLY A 186 -15.92 -14.50 7.67
N ALA A 187 -15.01 -15.36 8.13
CA ALA A 187 -14.19 -16.20 7.25
C ALA A 187 -13.75 -17.46 7.99
N GLN A 188 -14.72 -18.34 8.25
CA GLN A 188 -14.46 -19.64 8.85
C GLN A 188 -14.16 -20.62 7.71
N ILE A 189 -12.87 -20.75 7.36
CA ILE A 189 -12.39 -21.98 6.70
C ILE A 189 -12.19 -22.98 7.83
N ASP A 190 -12.85 -24.13 7.74
CA ASP A 190 -12.81 -25.20 8.74
C ASP A 190 -11.36 -25.57 9.09
N LEU A 191 -10.95 -25.16 10.30
CA LEU A 191 -9.67 -25.53 10.90
C LEU A 191 -9.88 -26.77 11.75
N ASN A 192 -9.97 -27.93 11.11
CA ASN A 192 -9.87 -29.20 11.80
C ASN A 192 -8.98 -30.15 10.98
N GLU A 193 -7.65 -29.88 11.01
CA GLU A 193 -6.51 -30.76 10.63
C GLU A 193 -5.19 -29.97 10.38
N GLY A 194 -5.14 -28.65 10.63
CA GLY A 194 -4.05 -27.77 10.16
C GLY A 194 -2.86 -27.49 11.09
N SER A 195 -2.76 -28.07 12.29
CA SER A 195 -1.69 -27.70 13.25
C SER A 195 -0.30 -28.28 12.90
N VAL A 196 -0.20 -29.20 11.93
CA VAL A 196 1.06 -29.81 11.48
C VAL A 196 1.71 -29.04 10.32
N GLY A 197 0.93 -28.24 9.58
CA GLY A 197 1.39 -27.56 8.35
C GLY A 197 2.22 -26.29 8.59
N ILE A 198 1.88 -25.50 9.61
CA ILE A 198 2.52 -24.20 9.87
C ILE A 198 3.93 -24.37 10.46
N ALA A 199 4.14 -25.38 11.32
CA ALA A 199 5.46 -25.73 11.83
C ALA A 199 6.39 -26.22 10.70
N SER A 200 5.86 -27.05 9.81
CA SER A 200 6.59 -27.62 8.67
C SER A 200 7.01 -26.55 7.65
N ALA A 201 6.16 -25.56 7.37
CA ALA A 201 6.48 -24.47 6.45
C ALA A 201 7.60 -23.55 6.97
N ARG A 202 7.61 -23.28 8.29
CA ARG A 202 8.67 -22.50 8.95
C ARG A 202 10.00 -23.23 8.96
N GLU A 203 10.01 -24.52 9.26
CA GLU A 203 11.22 -25.35 9.29
C GLU A 203 11.82 -25.53 7.89
N LEU A 204 10.98 -25.70 6.86
CA LEU A 204 11.43 -25.78 5.48
C LEU A 204 12.11 -24.46 5.04
N ARG A 205 11.59 -23.31 5.49
CA ARG A 205 12.17 -22.01 5.20
C ARG A 205 13.55 -21.82 5.83
N ILE A 206 13.71 -22.24 7.09
CA ILE A 206 15.01 -22.19 7.78
C ILE A 206 16.02 -23.04 7.01
N ARG A 207 15.64 -24.26 6.61
CA ARG A 207 16.51 -25.17 5.84
C ARG A 207 16.95 -24.57 4.51
N ASN A 208 16.02 -23.97 3.76
CA ASN A 208 16.33 -23.34 2.48
C ASN A 208 17.28 -22.14 2.65
N LEU A 209 17.04 -21.30 3.66
CA LEU A 209 17.92 -20.15 3.94
C LEU A 209 19.32 -20.59 4.35
N GLU A 210 19.45 -21.67 5.11
CA GLU A 210 20.75 -22.24 5.45
C GLU A 210 21.50 -22.79 4.22
N GLU A 211 20.78 -23.40 3.28
CA GLU A 211 21.37 -23.88 2.03
C GLU A 211 21.84 -22.73 1.13
N GLU A 212 21.04 -21.67 1.00
CA GLU A 212 21.43 -20.45 0.29
C GLU A 212 22.66 -19.80 0.93
N LEU A 213 22.72 -19.73 2.26
CA LEU A 213 23.88 -19.19 2.98
C LEU A 213 25.14 -20.06 2.75
N ARG A 214 24.99 -21.39 2.72
CA ARG A 214 26.08 -22.32 2.40
C ARG A 214 26.54 -22.19 0.94
N ALA A 215 25.62 -21.97 0.00
CA ALA A 215 25.96 -21.72 -1.40
C ALA A 215 26.76 -20.42 -1.56
N SER A 216 26.26 -19.33 -0.98
CA SER A 216 26.94 -18.02 -1.04
C SER A 216 28.33 -18.04 -0.41
N ARG A 217 28.52 -18.76 0.71
CA ARG A 217 29.85 -18.95 1.32
C ARG A 217 30.81 -19.71 0.39
N ARG A 218 30.34 -20.77 -0.29
CA ARG A 218 31.16 -21.52 -1.25
C ARG A 218 31.60 -20.64 -2.43
N GLU A 219 30.68 -19.85 -2.98
CA GLU A 219 30.99 -18.92 -4.07
C GLU A 219 32.04 -17.89 -3.66
N TYR A 220 31.93 -17.37 -2.42
CA TYR A 220 32.93 -16.45 -1.87
C TYR A 220 34.31 -17.09 -1.74
N ASP A 221 34.38 -18.33 -1.25
CA ASP A 221 35.64 -19.06 -1.11
C ASP A 221 36.28 -19.38 -2.48
N GLU A 222 35.48 -19.76 -3.48
CA GLU A 222 35.95 -19.96 -4.85
C GLU A 222 36.51 -18.67 -5.47
N LEU A 223 35.83 -17.54 -5.23
CA LEU A 223 36.29 -16.24 -5.71
C LEU A 223 37.61 -15.83 -5.05
N LEU A 224 37.78 -16.07 -3.75
CA LEU A 224 39.03 -15.86 -3.04
C LEU A 224 40.18 -16.73 -3.57
N GLN A 225 39.90 -18.00 -3.89
CA GLN A 225 40.90 -18.89 -4.48
C GLN A 225 41.34 -18.40 -5.86
N ARG A 226 40.39 -18.00 -6.72
CA ARG A 226 40.70 -17.43 -8.04
C ARG A 226 41.50 -16.15 -7.93
N PHE A 227 41.13 -15.25 -7.02
CA PHE A 227 41.87 -14.03 -6.76
C PHE A 227 43.32 -14.35 -6.37
N ARG A 228 43.53 -15.29 -5.44
CA ARG A 228 44.86 -15.71 -5.01
C ARG A 228 45.69 -16.30 -6.16
N GLN A 229 45.10 -17.12 -7.02
CA GLN A 229 45.77 -17.70 -8.20
C GLN A 229 46.20 -16.61 -9.20
N LEU A 230 45.30 -15.67 -9.50
CA LEU A 230 45.59 -14.55 -10.40
C LEU A 230 46.67 -13.63 -9.83
N SER A 231 46.66 -13.38 -8.52
CA SER A 231 47.72 -12.62 -7.84
C SER A 231 49.07 -13.32 -7.92
N GLN A 232 49.13 -14.65 -7.82
CA GLN A 232 50.38 -15.41 -7.95
C GLN A 232 50.89 -15.45 -9.40
N GLN A 233 50.01 -15.57 -10.40
CA GLN A 233 50.39 -15.47 -11.82
C GLN A 233 51.01 -14.11 -12.18
N LYS A 234 50.51 -13.02 -11.60
CA LYS A 234 51.08 -11.68 -11.82
C LYS A 234 52.45 -11.45 -11.17
N VAL A 235 52.80 -12.22 -10.13
CA VAL A 235 54.07 -12.07 -9.40
C VAL A 235 55.17 -13.00 -9.95
N GLY A 236 54.82 -14.14 -10.58
CA GLY A 236 55.77 -15.09 -11.16
C GLY A 236 56.13 -14.90 -12.63
N GLY A 237 55.64 -13.82 -13.27
CA GLY A 237 55.81 -13.55 -14.70
C GLY A 237 56.76 -12.40 -15.06
N SER A 238 57.67 -12.02 -14.15
CA SER A 238 58.68 -10.98 -14.38
C SER A 238 60.10 -11.53 -14.41
#